data_AF-A0A2H0QYK9-F1
#
_entry.id   AF-A0A2H0QYK9-F1
#
_cell.length_a   1.000
_cell.length_b   1.000
_cell.length_c   1.000
_cell.angle_alpha   90.00
_cell.angle_beta   90.00
_cell.angle_gamma   90.00
#
_symmetry.space_group_name_H-M   'P 1'
#
loop_
_entity.id
_entity.type
_entity.pdbx_description
1 polymer ?
#
loop_
_entity_poly.entity_id
_entity_poly.type
_entity_poly.pdbx_seq_one_letter_code
_entity_poly.pdbx_strand_id
1 'polypeptide(L)'
;MTKTVEQVVIGLVEEFVDDWGLDDIEINKDTKIKADIGFDSSDTMQLFAAIAEHYDYVEFRFQELVVQDDKFVDDLTLGQVIVFVLKTLNSNTKNTQESNVA
;
A
#
# COMPACT_ATOMS: atom_id res chain seq x y z
N MET A 1 15.55 -14.51 3.03
CA MET A 1 14.46 -14.64 2.03
C MET A 1 13.97 -13.25 1.70
N THR A 2 13.71 -12.94 0.43
CA THR A 2 13.11 -11.65 0.04
C THR A 2 11.63 -11.67 0.43
N LYS A 3 11.14 -10.64 1.13
CA LYS A 3 9.69 -10.51 1.42
C LYS A 3 8.93 -10.21 0.12
N THR A 4 7.75 -10.78 -0.03
CA THR A 4 6.79 -10.41 -1.09
C THR A 4 6.14 -9.05 -0.78
N VAL A 5 5.54 -8.40 -1.78
CA VAL A 5 4.80 -7.14 -1.57
C VAL A 5 3.69 -7.30 -0.55
N GLU A 6 2.96 -8.42 -0.59
CA GLU A 6 1.92 -8.74 0.39
C GLU A 6 2.50 -8.80 1.81
N GLN A 7 3.60 -9.51 2.01
CA GLN A 7 4.26 -9.59 3.32
C GLN A 7 4.82 -8.26 3.80
N VAL A 8 5.23 -7.37 2.90
CA VAL A 8 5.68 -6.02 3.27
C VAL A 8 4.49 -5.17 3.70
N VAL A 9 3.43 -5.10 2.89
CA VAL A 9 2.26 -4.27 3.19
C VAL A 9 1.57 -4.74 4.46
N ILE A 10 1.35 -6.05 4.62
CA ILE A 10 0.76 -6.60 5.85
C ILE A 10 1.67 -6.31 7.04
N GLY A 11 2.98 -6.53 6.93
CA GLY A 11 3.92 -6.25 8.02
C GLY A 11 3.95 -4.78 8.46
N LEU A 12 3.86 -3.84 7.51
CA LEU A 12 3.75 -2.41 7.84
C LEU A 12 2.43 -2.09 8.56
N VAL A 13 1.34 -2.73 8.17
CA VAL A 13 0.07 -2.56 8.88
C VAL A 13 0.14 -3.14 10.29
N GLU A 14 0.71 -4.34 10.44
CA GLU A 14 0.98 -5.00 11.73
C GLU A 14 1.78 -4.08 12.66
N GLU A 15 2.86 -3.44 12.16
CA GLU A 15 3.65 -2.49 12.94
C GLU A 15 2.82 -1.30 13.46
N PHE A 16 1.91 -0.75 12.64
CA PHE A 16 1.04 0.36 13.07
C PHE A 16 -0.02 -0.07 14.09
N VAL A 17 -0.64 -1.25 13.93
CA VAL A 17 -1.65 -1.73 14.88
C VAL A 17 -1.03 -2.16 16.20
N ASP A 18 0.17 -2.74 16.18
CA ASP A 18 0.94 -3.06 17.37
C ASP A 18 1.28 -1.80 18.17
N ASP A 19 1.71 -0.73 17.49
CA ASP A 19 2.01 0.57 18.12
C ASP A 19 0.79 1.17 18.85
N TRP A 20 -0.43 0.78 18.46
CA TRP A 20 -1.68 1.21 19.08
C TRP A 20 -2.26 0.19 20.06
N GLY A 21 -1.62 -0.96 20.25
CA GLY A 21 -2.07 -2.04 21.14
C GLY A 21 -3.27 -2.81 20.59
N LEU A 22 -3.35 -2.99 19.28
CA LEU A 22 -4.37 -3.76 18.56
C LEU A 22 -3.79 -5.06 17.98
N ASP A 23 -2.95 -5.76 18.76
CA ASP A 23 -2.20 -6.96 18.37
C ASP A 23 -3.06 -8.22 18.19
N ASP A 24 -4.33 -8.17 18.61
CA ASP A 24 -5.28 -9.28 18.46
C ASP A 24 -5.99 -9.34 17.09
N ILE A 25 -5.75 -8.37 16.19
CA ILE A 25 -6.43 -8.31 14.88
C ILE A 25 -5.69 -9.17 13.86
N GLU A 26 -6.39 -10.14 13.26
CA GLU A 26 -5.84 -10.90 12.13
C GLU A 26 -5.87 -10.04 10.85
N ILE A 27 -4.69 -9.65 10.38
CA ILE A 27 -4.52 -8.83 9.17
C ILE A 27 -4.29 -9.73 7.94
N ASN A 28 -5.10 -9.53 6.91
CA ASN A 28 -4.93 -10.19 5.62
C ASN A 28 -5.38 -9.28 4.47
N LYS A 29 -5.28 -9.76 3.22
CA LYS A 29 -5.62 -8.96 2.03
C LYS A 29 -7.08 -8.48 1.99
N ASP A 30 -8.00 -9.16 2.65
CA ASP A 30 -9.43 -8.82 2.64
C ASP A 30 -9.77 -7.81 3.74
N THR A 31 -8.85 -7.56 4.69
CA THR A 31 -8.98 -6.56 5.73
C THR A 31 -9.16 -5.16 5.14
N LYS A 32 -10.18 -4.47 5.64
CA LYS A 32 -10.53 -3.08 5.32
C LYS A 32 -9.83 -2.11 6.26
N ILE A 33 -9.11 -1.15 5.67
CA ILE A 33 -8.30 -0.16 6.41
C ILE A 33 -9.17 0.63 7.40
N LYS A 34 -10.33 1.12 6.96
CA LYS A 34 -11.20 1.92 7.84
C LYS A 34 -12.15 1.06 8.66
N ALA A 35 -12.85 0.12 8.02
CA ALA A 35 -13.91 -0.63 8.72
C ALA A 35 -13.37 -1.65 9.74
N ASP A 36 -12.25 -2.32 9.44
CA ASP A 36 -11.73 -3.39 10.28
C ASP A 36 -10.61 -2.90 11.22
N ILE A 37 -9.73 -2.01 10.73
CA ILE A 37 -8.59 -1.50 11.51
C ILE A 37 -8.92 -0.18 12.21
N GLY A 38 -9.87 0.60 11.67
CA GLY A 38 -10.23 1.90 12.23
C GLY A 38 -9.31 3.05 11.82
N PHE A 39 -8.44 2.84 10.83
CA PHE A 39 -7.54 3.89 10.34
C PHE A 39 -8.37 5.03 9.74
N ASP A 40 -8.04 6.25 10.13
CA ASP A 40 -8.57 7.44 9.51
C ASP A 40 -7.74 7.84 8.26
N SER A 41 -8.05 9.01 7.68
CA SER A 41 -7.32 9.51 6.52
C SER A 41 -5.85 9.83 6.81
N SER A 42 -5.53 10.32 8.02
CA SER A 42 -4.16 10.60 8.44
C SER A 42 -3.37 9.30 8.54
N ASP A 43 -3.93 8.30 9.20
CA ASP A 43 -3.29 7.00 9.39
C ASP A 43 -3.06 6.27 8.06
N THR A 44 -4.06 6.33 7.17
CA THR A 44 -3.95 5.79 5.80
C THR A 44 -2.82 6.47 5.02
N MET A 45 -2.68 7.79 5.14
CA MET A 45 -1.58 8.52 4.47
C MET A 45 -0.20 8.18 5.06
N GLN A 46 -0.12 7.92 6.37
CA GLN A 46 1.12 7.46 7.01
C GLN A 46 1.50 6.06 6.56
N LEU A 47 0.55 5.13 6.43
CA LEU A 47 0.78 3.82 5.84
C LEU A 47 1.32 3.93 4.41
N PHE A 48 0.72 4.81 3.59
CA PHE A 48 1.20 5.05 2.22
C PHE A 48 2.61 5.63 2.18
N ALA A 49 2.93 6.55 3.10
CA ALA A 49 4.28 7.09 3.23
C ALA A 49 5.29 5.98 3.61
N ALA A 50 4.95 5.11 4.57
CA ALA A 50 5.79 3.99 4.97
C ALA A 50 6.04 3.00 3.82
N ILE A 51 5.03 2.72 3.00
CA ILE A 51 5.18 1.90 1.78
C ILE A 51 6.11 2.58 0.78
N ALA A 52 5.94 3.89 0.54
CA ALA A 52 6.81 4.64 -0.38
C ALA A 52 8.26 4.69 0.12
N GLU A 53 8.49 4.82 1.43
CA GLU A 53 9.82 4.77 2.03
C GLU A 53 10.45 3.38 1.91
N HIS A 54 9.68 2.31 2.10
CA HIS A 54 10.18 0.95 1.89
C HIS A 54 10.62 0.69 0.45
N TYR A 55 9.93 1.31 -0.51
CA TYR A 55 10.21 1.20 -1.95
C TYR A 55 10.71 2.55 -2.51
N ASP A 56 11.70 3.15 -1.85
CA ASP A 56 12.23 4.51 -2.12
C ASP A 56 12.75 4.75 -3.55
N TYR A 57 12.99 3.70 -4.31
CA TYR A 57 13.41 3.72 -5.71
C TYR A 57 12.23 3.84 -6.71
N VAL A 58 10.99 3.94 -6.23
CA VAL A 58 9.77 4.07 -7.03
C VAL A 58 8.88 5.19 -6.51
N GLU A 59 8.41 6.04 -7.41
CA GLU A 59 7.38 7.03 -7.09
C GLU A 59 5.98 6.40 -7.13
N PHE A 60 5.21 6.56 -6.04
CA PHE A 60 3.85 6.08 -5.93
C PHE A 60 2.84 7.23 -6.01
N ARG A 61 1.85 7.08 -6.91
CA ARG A 61 0.73 8.03 -7.05
C ARG A 61 -0.50 7.54 -6.27
N PHE A 62 -0.40 7.42 -4.95
CA PHE A 62 -1.49 6.89 -4.11
C PHE A 62 -2.82 7.65 -4.22
N GLN A 63 -2.80 8.89 -4.72
CA GLN A 63 -4.00 9.63 -5.12
C GLN A 63 -4.93 8.81 -6.04
N GLU A 64 -4.36 8.01 -6.95
CA GLU A 64 -5.10 7.15 -7.89
C GLU A 64 -5.82 5.98 -7.17
N LEU A 65 -5.39 5.66 -5.95
CA LEU A 65 -6.01 4.62 -5.13
C LEU A 65 -7.21 5.18 -4.34
N VAL A 66 -7.09 6.42 -3.84
CA VAL A 66 -8.12 7.06 -3.00
C VAL A 66 -9.17 7.84 -3.80
N VAL A 67 -8.92 8.13 -5.09
CA VAL A 67 -9.89 8.75 -6.00
C VAL A 67 -10.13 7.84 -7.20
N GLN A 68 -11.37 7.39 -7.37
CA GLN A 68 -11.82 6.58 -8.51
C GLN A 68 -13.07 7.20 -9.13
N ASP A 69 -13.10 7.35 -10.45
CA ASP A 69 -14.20 8.00 -11.19
C ASP A 69 -14.62 9.36 -10.59
N ASP A 70 -13.62 10.21 -10.29
CA ASP A 70 -13.77 11.52 -9.66
C ASP A 70 -14.45 11.50 -8.28
N LYS A 71 -14.48 10.35 -7.60
CA LYS A 71 -15.04 10.17 -6.26
C LYS A 71 -14.03 9.61 -5.29
N PHE A 72 -14.11 10.05 -4.05
CA PHE A 72 -13.34 9.46 -2.96
C PHE A 72 -13.80 8.04 -2.68
N VAL A 73 -12.84 7.13 -2.60
CA VAL A 73 -13.07 5.76 -2.12
C VAL A 73 -13.27 5.83 -0.62
N ASP A 74 -14.43 5.36 -0.13
CA ASP A 74 -14.78 5.43 1.30
C ASP A 74 -13.94 4.49 2.17
N ASP A 75 -13.52 3.35 1.62
CA ASP A 75 -12.71 2.36 2.31
C ASP A 75 -11.91 1.49 1.33
N LEU A 76 -10.70 1.12 1.72
CA LEU A 76 -9.75 0.34 0.94
C LEU A 76 -9.46 -0.98 1.65
N THR A 77 -9.41 -2.05 0.87
CA THR A 77 -8.85 -3.33 1.33
C THR A 77 -7.33 -3.32 1.16
N LEU A 78 -6.61 -4.06 2.02
CA LEU A 78 -5.17 -4.24 1.85
C LEU A 78 -4.83 -4.89 0.51
N GLY A 79 -5.69 -5.75 -0.02
CA GLY A 79 -5.57 -6.33 -1.36
C GLY A 79 -5.55 -5.27 -2.46
N GLN A 80 -6.34 -4.21 -2.37
CA GLN A 80 -6.29 -3.09 -3.32
C GLN A 80 -4.95 -2.35 -3.25
N VAL A 81 -4.43 -2.12 -2.04
CA VAL A 81 -3.10 -1.51 -1.84
C VAL A 81 -2.00 -2.40 -2.43
N ILE A 82 -2.01 -3.69 -2.11
CA ILE A 82 -1.03 -4.68 -2.61
C ILE A 82 -1.03 -4.73 -4.14
N VAL A 83 -2.21 -4.80 -4.75
CA VAL A 83 -2.35 -4.80 -6.22
C VAL A 83 -1.83 -3.50 -6.83
N PHE A 84 -2.10 -2.36 -6.21
CA PHE A 84 -1.57 -1.07 -6.66
C PHE A 84 -0.04 -1.05 -6.62
N VAL A 85 0.56 -1.43 -5.48
CA VAL A 85 2.02 -1.47 -5.32
C VAL A 85 2.66 -2.40 -6.35
N LEU A 86 2.12 -3.62 -6.52
CA LEU A 86 2.59 -4.57 -7.53
C LEU A 86 2.54 -3.98 -8.95
N LYS A 87 1.45 -3.30 -9.32
CA LYS A 87 1.32 -2.67 -10.64
C LYS A 87 2.34 -1.57 -10.85
N THR A 88 2.59 -0.74 -9.85
CA THR A 88 3.56 0.36 -9.92
C THR A 88 5.00 -0.15 -10.05
N LEU A 89 5.39 -1.14 -9.24
CA LEU A 89 6.71 -1.77 -9.31
C LEU A 89 6.95 -2.44 -10.68
N ASN A 90 5.94 -3.11 -11.22
CA ASN A 90 6.01 -3.77 -12.54
C ASN A 90 5.97 -2.79 -13.72
N SER A 91 5.41 -1.60 -13.54
CA SER A 91 5.36 -0.59 -14.60
C SER A 91 6.68 0.18 -14.71
N ASN A 92 7.32 0.47 -13.57
CA ASN A 92 8.63 1.12 -13.57
C ASN A 92 9.75 0.24 -14.14
N THR A 93 9.67 -1.07 -13.99
CA THR A 93 10.62 -2.01 -14.61
C THR A 93 10.54 -2.07 -16.14
N LYS A 94 9.40 -1.69 -16.76
CA LYS A 94 9.25 -1.64 -18.22
C LYS A 94 9.82 -0.35 -18.81
N ASN A 95 9.68 0.78 -18.12
CA ASN A 95 10.17 2.09 -18.60
C ASN A 95 11.71 2.18 -18.64
N THR A 96 12.42 1.39 -17.84
CA THR A 96 13.90 1.33 -17.85
C THR A 96 14.48 0.50 -19.01
N GLN A 97 13.67 -0.34 -19.67
CA GLN A 97 14.14 -1.19 -20.78
C GLN A 97 14.01 -0.53 -22.16
N GLU A 98 13.10 0.43 -22.35
CA GLU A 98 12.93 1.15 -23.62
C GLU A 98 13.90 2.35 -23.77
N SER A 99 14.58 2.77 -22.71
CA SER A 99 15.53 3.89 -22.70
C SER A 99 16.97 3.50 -23.07
N ASN A 100 17.26 2.22 -23.33
CA ASN A 100 18.57 1.71 -23.74
C ASN A 100 18.68 1.33 -25.23
N VAL A 101 17.74 1.78 -26.07
CA VAL A 101 17.81 1.69 -27.53
C VAL A 101 17.67 3.09 -28.13
N ALA A 102 18.72 3.90 -27.96
CA ALA A 102 18.97 5.11 -28.73
C ALA A 102 20.49 5.30 -28.90
#